data_AF-A0A4Y2NWV6-F1
#
_entry.id   AF-A0A4Y2NWV6-F1
#
_cell.length_a   1.000
_cell.length_b   1.000
_cell.length_c   1.000
_cell.angle_alpha   90.00
_cell.angle_beta   90.00
_cell.angle_gamma   90.00
#
_symmetry.space_group_name_H-M   'P 1'
#
loop_
_entity.id
_entity.type
_entity.pdbx_description
1 polymer ?
#
loop_
_entity_poly.entity_id
_entity_poly.type
_entity_poly.pdbx_seq_one_letter_code
_entity_poly.pdbx_strand_id
1 'polypeptide(L)'
;MFTDLIESLPDILDRFRKFPIGLSAVIEKSFLQIGVAPHDRDYLRLFYPRDEGEIYRHCRVVFGVTSSPFILSACIEYLLDHALHDFSDVVQKSWQSFYVDNCLECVKDVIEEIYFIKIARKVMPTACFNLRGWESNFPCEYVSKSSGITGVFGLL
;
A
#
# COMPACT_ATOMS: atom_id res chain seq x y z
N MET A 1 -3.79 -19.45 15.98
CA MET A 1 -3.48 -19.57 14.54
C MET A 1 -3.57 -18.17 13.99
N PHE A 2 -2.43 -17.46 13.90
CA PHE A 2 -2.41 -16.10 13.36
C PHE A 2 -2.60 -16.25 11.85
N THR A 3 -3.75 -15.81 11.34
CA THR A 3 -3.99 -15.74 9.90
C THR A 3 -3.06 -14.68 9.33
N ASP A 4 -2.09 -15.08 8.52
CA ASP A 4 -1.26 -14.14 7.76
C ASP A 4 -2.19 -13.33 6.85
N LEU A 5 -2.41 -12.07 7.20
CA LEU A 5 -3.12 -11.10 6.36
C LEU A 5 -2.25 -10.59 5.20
N ILE A 6 -1.01 -11.07 5.12
CA ILE A 6 -0.12 -10.81 4.00
C ILE A 6 -0.43 -11.85 2.94
N GLU A 7 -0.94 -11.40 1.79
CA GLU A 7 -1.20 -12.29 0.68
C GLU A 7 0.11 -12.89 0.13
N SER A 8 0.02 -14.15 -0.31
CA SER A 8 1.12 -14.86 -0.95
C SER A 8 1.52 -14.17 -2.25
N LEU A 9 2.80 -13.82 -2.41
CA LEU A 9 3.31 -13.15 -3.60
C LEU A 9 2.95 -13.88 -4.92
N PRO A 10 3.06 -15.22 -5.02
CA PRO A 10 2.56 -15.96 -6.18
C PRO A 10 1.10 -15.68 -6.53
N ASP A 11 0.21 -15.61 -5.54
CA ASP A 11 -1.23 -15.42 -5.76
C ASP A 11 -1.52 -14.00 -6.25
N ILE A 12 -0.81 -13.00 -5.70
CA ILE A 12 -0.89 -11.61 -6.15
C ILE A 12 -0.40 -11.49 -7.59
N LEU A 13 0.72 -12.13 -7.93
CA LEU A 13 1.27 -12.10 -9.28
C LEU A 13 0.37 -12.80 -10.30
N ASP A 14 -0.29 -13.89 -9.91
CA ASP A 14 -1.26 -14.59 -10.76
C ASP A 14 -2.46 -13.70 -11.05
N ARG A 15 -3.03 -13.05 -10.02
CA ARG A 15 -4.11 -12.07 -10.18
C ARG A 15 -3.72 -10.88 -11.03
N PHE A 16 -2.53 -10.32 -10.81
CA PHE A 16 -2.02 -9.17 -11.57
C PHE A 16 -1.86 -9.48 -13.07
N ARG A 17 -1.75 -10.75 -13.46
CA ARG A 17 -1.64 -11.18 -14.87
C ARG A 17 -2.98 -11.53 -15.51
N LYS A 18 -4.09 -11.40 -14.78
CA LYS A 18 -5.42 -11.82 -15.25
C LYS A 18 -5.93 -10.97 -16.42
N PHE A 19 -5.55 -9.70 -16.48
CA PHE A 19 -6.00 -8.75 -17.50
C PHE A 19 -4.81 -8.08 -18.21
N PRO A 20 -4.99 -7.60 -19.45
CA PRO A 20 -3.87 -7.14 -20.28
C PRO A 20 -3.20 -5.84 -19.78
N ILE A 21 -3.91 -4.99 -19.04
CA ILE A 21 -3.36 -3.74 -18.52
C ILE A 21 -3.06 -3.93 -17.03
N GLY A 22 -1.79 -3.83 -16.67
CA GLY A 22 -1.32 -3.92 -15.30
C GLY A 22 -0.86 -2.55 -14.80
N LEU A 23 -1.29 -2.19 -13.59
CA LEU A 23 -0.97 -0.92 -12.94
C LEU A 23 -0.39 -1.14 -11.54
N SER A 24 0.57 -0.29 -11.17
CA SER A 24 1.18 -0.31 -9.84
C SER A 24 1.28 1.08 -9.25
N ALA A 25 1.24 1.16 -7.92
CA ALA A 25 1.50 2.36 -7.15
C ALA A 25 1.96 2.01 -5.73
N VAL A 26 2.66 2.92 -5.07
CA VAL A 26 3.18 2.73 -3.71
C VAL A 26 2.51 3.70 -2.74
N ILE A 27 2.18 3.24 -1.53
CA ILE A 27 1.67 4.10 -0.46
C ILE A 27 2.82 4.94 0.11
N GLU A 28 2.64 6.26 0.16
CA GLU A 28 3.55 7.19 0.81
C GLU A 28 3.75 6.84 2.30
N LYS A 29 4.98 6.43 2.64
CA LYS A 29 5.41 6.30 4.05
C LYS A 29 4.39 5.45 4.84
N SER A 30 3.94 4.36 4.25
CA SER A 30 2.81 3.53 4.68
C SER A 30 2.74 3.30 6.20
N PHE A 31 3.81 2.76 6.80
CA PHE A 31 3.87 2.50 8.24
C PHE A 31 3.80 3.76 9.09
N LEU A 32 4.40 4.86 8.63
CA LEU A 32 4.43 6.11 9.39
C LEU A 32 3.07 6.82 9.45
N GLN A 33 2.11 6.43 8.60
CA GLN A 33 0.74 6.93 8.67
C GLN A 33 -0.01 6.34 9.88
N ILE A 34 0.41 5.19 10.38
CA ILE A 34 -0.29 4.44 11.42
C ILE A 34 0.21 4.83 12.81
N GLY A 35 -0.70 5.32 13.66
CA GLY A 35 -0.42 5.67 15.04
C GLY A 35 -0.22 4.44 15.94
N VAL A 36 0.76 4.51 16.83
CA VAL A 36 0.96 3.49 17.89
C VAL A 36 0.31 3.97 19.18
N ALA A 37 -0.45 3.10 19.83
CA ALA A 37 -1.12 3.40 21.09
C ALA A 37 -0.08 3.78 22.16
N PRO A 38 -0.33 4.78 23.01
CA PRO A 38 0.67 5.28 23.96
C PRO A 38 1.33 4.20 24.85
N HIS A 39 0.59 3.15 25.22
CA HIS A 39 1.08 2.05 26.04
C HIS A 39 2.04 1.09 25.29
N ASP A 40 1.93 1.01 23.96
CA ASP A 40 2.79 0.15 23.14
C ASP A 40 4.08 0.85 22.66
N ARG A 41 4.15 2.18 22.79
CA ARG A 41 5.32 2.97 22.33
C ARG A 41 6.61 2.63 23.07
N ASP A 42 6.50 2.05 24.27
CA ASP A 42 7.66 1.63 25.05
C ASP A 42 8.40 0.43 24.43
N TYR A 43 7.74 -0.35 23.55
CA TYR A 43 8.39 -1.42 22.77
C TYR A 43 9.12 -0.90 21.53
N LEU A 44 8.90 0.36 21.15
CA LEU A 44 9.52 1.00 19.98
C LEU A 44 10.53 2.08 20.41
N ARG A 45 11.35 1.76 21.42
CA ARG A 45 12.42 2.64 21.89
C ARG A 45 13.62 2.57 20.94
N LEU A 46 14.14 3.75 20.59
CA LEU A 46 15.34 3.91 19.80
C LEU A 46 16.39 4.62 20.66
N PHE A 47 17.53 3.97 20.85
CA PHE A 47 18.68 4.63 21.46
C PHE A 47 19.39 5.47 20.39
N TYR A 48 19.53 6.76 20.65
CA TYR A 48 20.27 7.68 19.80
C TYR A 48 21.57 8.08 20.49
N PRO A 49 22.72 7.56 20.03
CA PRO A 49 24.02 7.78 20.67
C PRO A 49 24.59 9.15 20.27
N ARG A 50 23.95 10.23 20.71
CA ARG A 50 24.48 11.60 20.66
C ARG A 50 24.51 12.19 22.06
N ASP A 51 25.54 12.98 22.35
CA ASP A 51 25.80 13.63 23.63
C ASP A 51 25.80 12.63 24.80
N GLU A 52 24.75 12.64 25.63
CA GLU A 52 24.61 11.77 26.82
C GLU A 52 23.90 10.44 26.54
N GLY A 53 23.46 10.20 25.29
CA GLY A 53 22.72 9.00 24.90
C GLY A 53 21.24 9.11 25.23
N GLU A 54 20.46 9.64 24.29
CA GLU A 54 19.02 9.84 24.46
C GLU A 54 18.21 8.62 24.01
N ILE A 55 17.10 8.35 24.70
CA ILE A 55 16.15 7.31 24.32
C ILE A 55 14.90 7.97 23.74
N TYR A 56 14.68 7.74 22.45
CA TYR A 56 13.48 8.16 21.72
C TYR A 56 12.43 7.06 21.71
N ARG A 57 11.17 7.42 21.51
CA ARG A 57 10.04 6.48 21.36
C ARG A 57 9.28 6.79 20.09
N HIS A 58 9.16 5.82 19.20
CA HIS A 58 8.34 5.99 18.01
C HIS A 58 6.86 6.06 18.39
N CYS A 59 6.17 7.05 17.83
CA CYS A 59 4.72 7.20 18.00
C CYS A 59 3.93 6.59 16.83
N ARG A 60 4.63 6.03 15.84
CA ARG A 60 4.10 5.46 14.61
C ARG A 60 4.70 4.08 14.37
N VAL A 61 4.03 3.27 13.56
CA VAL A 61 4.57 1.96 13.16
C VAL A 61 5.86 2.18 12.36
N VAL A 62 6.86 1.35 12.60
CA VAL A 62 8.20 1.49 12.02
C VAL A 62 8.57 0.32 11.11
N PHE A 63 9.55 0.54 10.25
CA PHE A 63 10.18 -0.52 9.48
C PHE A 63 10.99 -1.45 10.39
N GLY A 64 11.11 -2.72 10.02
CA GLY A 64 11.95 -3.70 10.72
C GLY A 64 11.26 -4.44 11.88
N VAL A 65 10.03 -4.07 12.23
CA VAL A 65 9.20 -4.85 13.16
C VAL A 65 8.36 -5.86 12.38
N THR A 66 8.38 -7.11 12.82
CA THR A 66 7.72 -8.24 12.13
C THR A 66 6.21 -8.06 12.00
N SER A 67 5.57 -7.39 12.96
CA SER A 67 4.13 -7.11 12.94
C SER A 67 3.73 -5.91 12.08
N SER A 68 4.67 -5.07 11.61
CA SER A 68 4.34 -3.85 10.86
C SER A 68 3.57 -4.11 9.57
N PRO A 69 3.95 -5.09 8.72
CA PRO A 69 3.18 -5.40 7.52
C PRO A 69 1.75 -5.85 7.83
N PHE A 70 1.58 -6.69 8.87
CA PHE A 70 0.25 -7.13 9.31
C PHE A 70 -0.63 -5.95 9.75
N ILE A 71 -0.07 -5.03 10.56
CA ILE A 71 -0.81 -3.83 11.01
C ILE A 71 -1.20 -2.95 9.82
N LEU A 72 -0.32 -2.79 8.84
CA LEU A 72 -0.62 -2.05 7.62
C LEU A 72 -1.76 -2.69 6.83
N SER A 73 -1.67 -4.00 6.57
CA SER A 73 -2.73 -4.73 5.88
C SER A 73 -4.06 -4.60 6.62
N ALA A 74 -4.09 -4.74 7.95
CA ALA A 74 -5.30 -4.61 8.75
C ALA A 74 -5.92 -3.21 8.70
N CYS A 75 -5.09 -2.16 8.67
CA CYS A 75 -5.58 -0.78 8.51
C CYS A 75 -6.14 -0.52 7.11
N ILE A 76 -5.53 -1.09 6.07
CA ILE A 76 -6.03 -0.99 4.69
C ILE A 76 -7.35 -1.76 4.57
N GLU A 77 -7.40 -2.99 5.11
CA GLU A 77 -8.60 -3.82 5.17
C GLU A 77 -9.74 -3.05 5.83
N TYR A 78 -9.50 -2.51 7.03
CA TYR A 78 -10.48 -1.69 7.75
C TYR A 78 -10.94 -0.47 6.95
N LEU A 79 -10.03 0.26 6.30
CA LEU A 79 -10.38 1.42 5.47
C LEU A 79 -11.31 1.01 4.33
N LEU A 80 -10.95 -0.04 3.59
CA LEU A 80 -11.69 -0.47 2.42
C LEU A 80 -13.09 -0.92 2.83
N ASP A 81 -13.26 -1.63 3.96
CA ASP A 81 -14.56 -2.12 4.48
C ASP A 81 -15.52 -0.98 4.80
N HIS A 82 -15.00 0.11 5.37
CA HIS A 82 -15.80 1.26 5.78
C HIS A 82 -16.02 2.27 4.64
N ALA A 83 -15.22 2.20 3.57
CA ALA A 83 -15.43 2.98 2.36
C ALA A 83 -16.49 2.38 1.41
N LEU A 84 -16.95 1.14 1.66
CA LEU A 84 -17.79 0.33 0.75
C LEU A 84 -19.17 0.92 0.42
N HIS A 85 -19.72 1.82 1.23
CA HIS A 85 -21.10 2.29 1.01
C HIS A 85 -21.31 3.05 -0.32
N ASP A 86 -20.25 3.63 -0.89
CA ASP A 86 -20.34 4.44 -2.12
C ASP A 86 -19.62 3.83 -3.35
N PHE A 87 -18.78 2.79 -3.20
CA PHE A 87 -17.82 2.38 -4.25
C PHE A 87 -17.71 0.86 -4.52
N SER A 88 -18.82 0.13 -4.38
CA SER A 88 -18.85 -1.34 -4.24
C SER A 88 -18.00 -2.16 -5.22
N ASP A 89 -18.05 -1.93 -6.54
CA ASP A 89 -17.43 -2.88 -7.49
C ASP A 89 -15.90 -2.77 -7.65
N VAL A 90 -15.35 -1.57 -7.46
CA VAL A 90 -13.90 -1.34 -7.66
C VAL A 90 -13.13 -1.51 -6.38
N VAL A 91 -13.71 -1.09 -5.25
CA VAL A 91 -13.12 -1.32 -3.93
C VAL A 91 -13.13 -2.81 -3.59
N GLN A 92 -14.15 -3.57 -3.99
CA GLN A 92 -14.15 -5.04 -3.83
C GLN A 92 -13.05 -5.77 -4.61
N LYS A 93 -12.51 -5.20 -5.69
CA LYS A 93 -11.36 -5.78 -6.39
C LYS A 93 -10.04 -5.43 -5.70
N SER A 94 -9.94 -4.24 -5.11
CA SER A 94 -8.71 -3.70 -4.49
C SER A 94 -8.21 -4.45 -3.24
N TRP A 95 -9.04 -5.28 -2.60
CA TRP A 95 -8.65 -6.07 -1.41
C TRP A 95 -7.45 -6.98 -1.67
N GLN A 96 -7.37 -7.52 -2.89
CA GLN A 96 -6.40 -8.56 -3.26
C GLN A 96 -5.21 -8.01 -4.05
N SER A 97 -5.10 -6.70 -4.05
CA SER A 97 -4.19 -5.94 -4.91
C SER A 97 -3.04 -5.35 -4.09
N PHE A 98 -3.08 -5.42 -2.76
CA PHE A 98 -2.01 -4.90 -1.92
C PHE A 98 -1.00 -5.98 -1.53
N TYR A 99 0.27 -5.76 -1.86
CA TYR A 99 1.40 -6.45 -1.27
C TYR A 99 2.16 -5.48 -0.35
N VAL A 100 1.91 -5.58 0.96
CA VAL A 100 2.46 -4.67 1.97
C VAL A 100 2.08 -3.21 1.67
N ASP A 101 2.99 -2.42 1.10
CA ASP A 101 2.81 -1.01 0.75
C ASP A 101 2.59 -0.76 -0.75
N ASN A 102 2.69 -1.82 -1.58
CA ASN A 102 2.49 -1.76 -3.02
C ASN A 102 1.06 -2.14 -3.40
N CYS A 103 0.39 -1.29 -4.16
CA CYS A 103 -0.84 -1.58 -4.87
C CYS A 103 -0.48 -2.14 -6.26
N LEU A 104 -1.02 -3.30 -6.61
CA LEU A 104 -0.84 -4.03 -7.86
C LEU A 104 -2.20 -4.47 -8.36
N GLU A 105 -2.70 -3.87 -9.43
CA GLU A 105 -4.01 -4.16 -9.98
C GLU A 105 -3.91 -4.43 -11.48
N CYS A 106 -4.86 -5.17 -12.04
CA CYS A 106 -4.99 -5.30 -13.49
C CYS A 106 -6.43 -5.07 -13.96
N VAL A 107 -6.56 -4.51 -15.16
CA VAL A 107 -7.83 -4.06 -15.73
C VAL A 107 -7.91 -4.40 -17.21
N LYS A 108 -9.15 -4.49 -17.73
CA LYS A 108 -9.39 -4.96 -19.10
C LYS A 108 -9.06 -3.92 -20.15
N ASP A 109 -9.27 -2.66 -19.83
CA ASP A 109 -9.13 -1.53 -20.74
C ASP A 109 -8.74 -0.24 -19.99
N VAL A 110 -8.39 0.78 -20.78
CA VAL A 110 -7.91 2.08 -20.30
C VAL A 110 -8.99 2.86 -19.53
N ILE A 111 -10.27 2.60 -19.80
CA ILE A 111 -11.37 3.28 -19.10
C ILE A 111 -11.45 2.75 -17.67
N GLU A 112 -11.37 1.43 -17.50
CA GLU A 112 -11.26 0.79 -16.18
C GLU A 112 -10.01 1.26 -15.42
N GLU A 113 -8.87 1.41 -16.10
CA GLU A 113 -7.62 1.94 -15.52
C GLU A 113 -7.81 3.35 -14.95
N ILE A 114 -8.30 4.28 -15.77
CA ILE A 114 -8.55 5.67 -15.36
C ILE A 114 -9.55 5.72 -14.22
N TYR A 115 -10.61 4.91 -14.29
CA TYR A 115 -11.62 4.85 -13.24
C TYR A 115 -11.02 4.36 -11.92
N PHE A 116 -10.23 3.28 -11.95
CA PHE A 116 -9.55 2.75 -10.78
C PHE A 116 -8.66 3.81 -10.12
N ILE A 117 -7.79 4.47 -10.90
CA ILE A 117 -6.87 5.50 -10.37
C ILE A 117 -7.66 6.64 -9.71
N LYS A 118 -8.77 7.10 -10.32
CA LYS A 118 -9.60 8.16 -9.77
C LYS A 118 -10.23 7.76 -8.43
N ILE A 119 -10.76 6.54 -8.33
CA ILE A 119 -11.36 6.03 -7.09
C ILE A 119 -10.27 5.86 -6.01
N ALA A 120 -9.14 5.24 -6.35
CA ALA A 120 -8.04 5.05 -5.42
C ALA A 120 -7.51 6.38 -4.87
N ARG A 121 -7.39 7.41 -5.73
CA ARG A 121 -7.01 8.78 -5.32
C ARG A 121 -8.09 9.51 -4.51
N LYS A 122 -9.33 9.04 -4.49
CA LYS A 122 -10.41 9.58 -3.66
C LYS A 122 -10.47 8.87 -2.30
N VAL A 123 -10.36 7.55 -2.29
CA VAL A 123 -10.54 6.72 -1.09
C VAL A 123 -9.29 6.70 -0.23
N MET A 124 -8.12 6.37 -0.78
CA MET A 124 -6.92 6.11 0.01
C MET A 124 -6.44 7.31 0.84
N PRO A 125 -6.50 8.57 0.33
CA PRO A 125 -6.13 9.73 1.14
C PRO A 125 -7.02 9.98 2.37
N THR A 126 -8.22 9.41 2.44
CA THR A 126 -9.10 9.58 3.61
C THR A 126 -8.51 8.98 4.90
N ALA A 127 -7.62 7.99 4.77
CA ALA A 127 -6.82 7.44 5.87
C ALA A 127 -5.33 7.77 5.78
N CYS A 128 -4.98 8.87 5.10
CA CYS A 128 -3.59 9.31 4.87
C CYS A 128 -2.73 8.34 4.02
N PHE A 129 -3.31 7.32 3.39
CA PHE A 129 -2.58 6.39 2.53
C PHE A 129 -2.45 6.91 1.09
N ASN A 130 -1.70 8.00 0.91
CA ASN A 130 -1.58 8.60 -0.41
C ASN A 130 -0.78 7.71 -1.39
N LEU A 131 -1.40 7.27 -2.48
CA LEU A 131 -0.76 6.45 -3.52
C LEU A 131 0.04 7.31 -4.50
N ARG A 132 1.28 6.92 -4.77
CA ARG A 132 2.24 7.66 -5.61
C ARG A 132 3.01 6.71 -6.53
N GLY A 133 3.72 7.30 -7.49
CA GLY A 133 4.54 6.54 -8.45
C GLY A 133 3.70 5.59 -9.29
N TRP A 134 2.59 6.09 -9.85
CA TRP A 134 1.73 5.29 -10.70
C TRP A 134 2.50 4.85 -11.94
N GLU A 135 2.58 3.55 -12.17
CA GLU A 135 3.14 2.91 -13.36
C GLU A 135 2.08 2.05 -14.04
N SER A 136 2.16 1.94 -15.35
CA SER A 136 1.28 1.10 -16.16
C SER A 136 2.02 0.62 -17.39
N ASN A 137 1.66 -0.58 -17.87
CA ASN A 137 2.13 -1.09 -19.15
C ASN A 137 1.39 -0.47 -20.35
N PHE A 138 0.38 0.38 -20.12
CA PHE A 138 -0.34 1.11 -21.15
C PHE A 138 -0.21 2.65 -20.92
N PRO A 139 -0.13 3.48 -21.99
CA PRO A 139 -0.08 4.92 -21.82
C PRO A 139 -1.35 5.48 -21.16
N CYS A 140 -1.19 6.13 -20.02
CA CYS A 140 -2.28 6.76 -19.27
C CYS A 140 -1.85 8.14 -18.76
N GLU A 141 -2.80 9.09 -18.68
CA GLU A 141 -2.53 10.49 -18.27
C GLU A 141 -2.01 10.60 -16.82
N TYR A 142 -2.35 9.63 -15.96
CA TYR A 142 -1.99 9.62 -14.55
C TYR A 142 -0.67 8.93 -14.25
N VAL A 143 -0.06 8.28 -15.24
CA VAL A 143 1.16 7.48 -15.10
C VAL A 143 2.38 8.39 -15.25
N SER A 144 3.36 8.21 -14.37
CA SER A 144 4.64 8.93 -14.47
C SER A 144 5.27 8.63 -15.83
N LYS A 145 5.71 9.66 -16.56
CA LYS A 145 6.56 9.49 -17.75
C LYS A 145 7.95 9.01 -17.31
N SER A 146 8.10 7.79 -16.79
CA SER A 146 9.40 7.15 -16.68
C SER A 146 9.76 6.61 -18.07
N SER A 147 10.58 7.40 -18.76
CA SER A 147 11.37 6.95 -19.90
C SER A 147 12.33 5.87 -19.43
N GLY A 148 12.08 4.62 -19.80
CA GLY A 148 12.97 3.49 -19.53
C GLY A 148 12.28 2.41 -18.71
N ILE A 149 12.50 1.16 -19.11
CA ILE A 149 12.06 -0.06 -18.44
C ILE A 149 12.32 0.09 -16.93
N THR A 150 11.28 0.43 -16.18
CA THR A 150 11.33 0.46 -14.73
C THR A 150 10.77 -0.87 -14.29
N GLY A 151 11.62 -1.73 -13.75
CA GLY A 151 11.18 -3.01 -13.21
C GLY A 151 10.16 -2.73 -12.11
N VAL A 152 8.92 -3.18 -12.32
CA VAL A 152 7.74 -2.98 -11.44
C VAL A 152 7.96 -3.46 -9.99
N PHE A 153 9.11 -4.04 -9.69
CA PHE A 153 9.49 -4.58 -8.39
C PHE A 153 10.89 -4.19 -7.90
N GLY A 154 11.64 -3.35 -8.63
CA GLY A 154 13.08 -3.20 -8.35
C GLY A 154 13.86 -4.52 -8.46
N LEU A 155 13.26 -5.55 -9.07
CA LEU A 155 13.88 -6.82 -9.40
C LEU A 155 14.53 -6.70 -10.78
N LEU A 156 15.79 -6.26 -10.80
CA LEU A 156 16.79 -6.67 -11.77
C LEU A 156 17.84 -7.52 -11.05
#